data_AF-A0A8J6JFB7-F1
#
_entry.id   AF-A0A8J6JFB7-F1
#
_cell.length_a   1.000
_cell.length_b   1.000
_cell.length_c   1.000
_cell.angle_alpha   90.00
_cell.angle_beta   90.00
_cell.angle_gamma   90.00
#
_symmetry.space_group_name_H-M   'P 1'
#
loop_
_entity.id
_entity.type
_entity.pdbx_description
1 polymer ?
#
loop_
_entity_poly.entity_id
_entity_poly.type
_entity_poly.pdbx_seq_one_letter_code
_entity_poly.pdbx_strand_id
1 'polypeptide(L)' 'MVFDAIAELLAEHNDCDASEITRDTTFAEMGVDSLDTVELVMKLEDKLDCEIELTAKVSTVGELVDFVEPLVQK' A
#
# COMPACT_ATOMS: atom_id res chain seq x y z
N MET A 1 11.71 2.97 -1.42
CA MET A 1 11.72 1.50 -1.25
C MET A 1 10.43 0.99 -0.59
N VAL A 2 9.78 1.77 0.30
CA VAL A 2 8.42 1.44 0.78
C VAL A 2 7.40 1.51 -0.37
N PHE A 3 7.50 2.54 -1.22
CA PHE A 3 6.73 2.63 -2.46
C PHE A 3 6.84 1.37 -3.33
N ASP A 4 8.07 0.95 -3.68
CA ASP A 4 8.28 -0.27 -4.49
C ASP A 4 7.66 -1.51 -3.84
N ALA A 5 7.82 -1.69 -2.53
CA ALA A 5 7.25 -2.85 -1.83
C ALA A 5 5.72 -2.85 -1.86
N ILE A 6 5.09 -1.67 -1.70
CA ILE A 6 3.64 -1.49 -1.79
C ILE A 6 3.17 -1.68 -3.23
N ALA A 7 3.87 -1.11 -4.19
CA ALA A 7 3.55 -1.20 -5.61
C ALA A 7 3.69 -2.64 -6.12
N GLU A 8 4.74 -3.39 -5.75
CA GLU A 8 4.85 -4.82 -6.06
C GLU A 8 3.71 -5.62 -5.45
N LEU A 9 3.38 -5.39 -4.17
CA LEU A 9 2.28 -6.11 -3.49
C LEU A 9 0.92 -5.84 -4.15
N LEU A 10 0.67 -4.59 -4.53
CA LEU A 10 -0.54 -4.21 -5.23
C LEU A 10 -0.57 -4.79 -6.64
N ALA A 11 0.55 -4.74 -7.36
CA ALA A 11 0.70 -5.31 -8.70
C ALA A 11 0.44 -6.83 -8.71
N GLU A 12 1.00 -7.56 -7.74
CA GLU A 12 0.76 -9.00 -7.58
C GLU A 12 -0.69 -9.32 -7.19
N HIS A 13 -1.33 -8.50 -6.34
CA HIS A 13 -2.72 -8.73 -5.95
C HIS A 13 -3.67 -8.47 -7.12
N ASN A 14 -3.44 -7.41 -7.88
CA ASN A 14 -4.32 -6.98 -8.96
C ASN A 14 -4.01 -7.58 -10.33
N ASP A 15 -3.01 -8.46 -10.45
CA ASP A 15 -2.52 -8.95 -11.74
C ASP A 15 -2.22 -7.77 -12.71
N CYS A 16 -1.65 -6.68 -12.19
CA CYS A 16 -1.26 -5.51 -12.97
C CYS A 16 0.25 -5.24 -12.89
N ASP A 17 0.75 -4.37 -13.76
CA ASP A 17 2.16 -4.00 -13.73
C ASP A 17 2.41 -2.96 -12.64
N ALA A 18 3.44 -3.15 -11.81
CA ALA A 18 3.88 -2.16 -10.82
C ALA A 18 4.27 -0.81 -11.47
N SER A 19 4.56 -0.82 -12.78
CA SER A 19 4.82 0.40 -13.57
C SER A 19 3.55 1.22 -13.84
N GLU A 20 2.37 0.62 -13.79
CA GLU A 20 1.08 1.31 -13.89
C GLU A 20 0.64 1.92 -12.56
N ILE A 21 1.25 1.47 -11.46
CA ILE A 21 0.99 2.00 -10.13
C ILE A 21 1.81 3.26 -9.93
N THR A 22 1.09 4.37 -9.75
CA THR A 22 1.66 5.67 -9.45
C THR A 22 1.17 6.16 -8.10
N ARG A 23 1.81 7.19 -7.55
CA ARG A 23 1.36 7.82 -6.30
C ARG A 23 -0.04 8.42 -6.39
N ASP A 24 -0.44 8.84 -7.60
CA ASP A 24 -1.77 9.40 -7.88
C ASP A 24 -2.84 8.32 -8.07
N THR A 25 -2.46 7.06 -8.30
CA THR A 25 -3.40 5.96 -8.49
C THR A 25 -4.19 5.72 -7.20
N THR A 26 -5.53 5.64 -7.31
CA THR A 26 -6.38 5.30 -6.16
C THR A 26 -6.63 3.80 -6.04
N PHE A 27 -6.75 3.32 -4.81
CA PHE A 27 -7.11 1.91 -4.54
C PHE A 27 -8.46 1.56 -5.18
N ALA A 28 -9.40 2.50 -5.18
CA ALA A 28 -10.71 2.34 -5.81
C ALA A 28 -10.62 2.14 -7.34
N GLU A 29 -9.72 2.86 -8.04
CA GLU A 29 -9.50 2.69 -9.49
C GLU A 29 -8.90 1.32 -9.83
N MET A 30 -8.04 0.84 -8.93
CA MET A 30 -7.48 -0.49 -8.98
C MET A 30 -8.51 -1.58 -8.58
N GLY A 31 -9.69 -1.22 -8.07
CA GLY A 31 -10.65 -2.21 -7.57
C GLY A 31 -10.22 -2.86 -6.26
N VAL A 32 -9.23 -2.28 -5.58
CA VAL A 32 -8.82 -2.64 -4.22
C VAL A 32 -9.85 -2.05 -3.27
N ASP A 33 -10.61 -2.91 -2.59
CA ASP A 33 -11.56 -2.45 -1.59
C ASP A 33 -10.87 -2.30 -0.22
N SER A 34 -11.60 -1.73 0.74
CA SER A 34 -11.20 -1.61 2.14
C SER A 34 -10.74 -2.93 2.78
N LEU A 35 -11.28 -4.08 2.36
CA LEU A 35 -10.83 -5.40 2.82
C LEU A 35 -9.46 -5.79 2.25
N ASP A 36 -9.27 -5.60 0.94
CA ASP A 36 -8.00 -5.88 0.27
C ASP A 36 -6.88 -4.99 0.84
N THR A 37 -7.21 -3.73 1.13
CA THR A 37 -6.28 -2.77 1.73
C THR A 37 -5.81 -3.25 3.11
N VAL A 38 -6.70 -3.81 3.93
CA VAL A 38 -6.35 -4.35 5.25
C VAL A 38 -5.43 -5.56 5.12
N GLU A 39 -5.71 -6.47 4.19
CA GLU A 39 -4.87 -7.65 3.98
C GLU A 39 -3.48 -7.28 3.44
N LEU A 40 -3.41 -6.26 2.58
CA LEU A 40 -2.16 -5.71 2.07
C LEU A 40 -1.33 -5.07 3.18
N VAL A 41 -1.99 -4.28 4.04
CA VAL A 41 -1.35 -3.64 5.20
C VAL A 41 -0.82 -4.69 6.17
N MET A 42 -1.58 -5.74 6.49
CA MET A 42 -1.09 -6.84 7.34
C MET A 42 0.17 -7.51 6.76
N LYS A 43 0.21 -7.76 5.44
CA LYS A 43 1.41 -8.29 4.79
C LYS A 43 2.59 -7.32 4.83
N LEU A 44 2.33 -6.02 4.72
CA LEU A 44 3.35 -4.97 4.83
C LEU A 44 3.90 -4.86 6.25
N GLU A 45 3.02 -4.91 7.26
CA GLU A 45 3.38 -4.93 8.68
C GLU A 45 4.35 -6.08 8.98
N ASP A 46 4.00 -7.31 8.57
CA ASP A 46 4.86 -8.49 8.72
C ASP A 46 6.19 -8.37 7.94
N LYS A 47 6.15 -7.82 6.72
CA LYS A 47 7.34 -7.73 5.85
C LYS A 47 8.31 -6.63 6.28
N LEU A 48 7.79 -5.55 6.87
CA LEU A 48 8.56 -4.38 7.27
C LEU A 48 8.76 -4.30 8.80
N ASP A 49 8.28 -5.30 9.54
CA ASP A 49 8.31 -5.37 11.01
C ASP A 49 7.79 -4.07 11.65
N CYS A 50 6.67 -3.56 11.13
CA CYS A 50 6.08 -2.28 11.53
C CYS A 50 4.59 -2.44 11.87
N GLU A 51 4.03 -1.46 12.57
CA GLU A 51 2.62 -1.45 12.97
C GLU A 51 1.94 -0.26 12.28
N ILE A 52 0.99 -0.55 11.39
CA ILE A 52 0.30 0.40 10.51
C ILE A 52 -1.17 0.44 10.94
N GLU A 53 -1.49 1.31 11.89
CA GLU A 53 -2.90 1.62 12.17
C GLU A 53 -3.45 2.57 11.10
N LEU A 54 -4.29 2.03 10.20
CA LEU A 54 -5.11 2.81 9.26
C LEU A 54 -6.19 3.62 10.01
N THR A 55 -5.76 4.66 10.71
CA THR A 55 -6.64 5.59 11.45
C THR A 55 -7.37 6.55 10.52
N ALA A 56 -6.82 6.77 9.32
CA ALA A 56 -7.39 7.58 8.26
C ALA A 56 -7.67 6.71 7.03
N LYS A 57 -8.74 7.04 6.30
CA LYS A 57 -8.99 6.44 4.98
C LYS A 57 -7.91 6.92 4.01
N VAL A 58 -6.94 6.03 3.72
CA VAL A 58 -6.03 6.21 2.59
C VAL A 58 -6.82 5.96 1.30
N SER A 59 -6.76 6.91 0.37
CA SER A 59 -7.48 6.80 -0.91
C SER A 59 -6.50 6.52 -2.05
N THR A 60 -5.29 7.05 -1.95
CA THR A 60 -4.23 6.91 -2.96
C THR A 60 -3.07 6.05 -2.44
N VAL A 61 -2.36 5.42 -3.37
CA VAL A 61 -1.13 4.68 -3.05
C VAL A 61 -0.08 5.62 -2.46
N GLY A 62 0.01 6.86 -2.96
CA GLY A 62 0.91 7.88 -2.40
C GLY A 62 0.65 8.15 -0.92
N GLU A 63 -0.61 8.33 -0.52
CA GLU A 63 -0.98 8.54 0.88
C GLU A 63 -0.60 7.35 1.78
N LEU A 64 -0.85 6.12 1.32
CA LEU A 64 -0.44 4.94 2.08
C LEU A 64 1.09 4.89 2.24
N VAL A 65 1.82 5.20 1.17
CA VAL A 65 3.29 5.18 1.18
C VAL A 65 3.84 6.25 2.12
N ASP A 66 3.35 7.48 2.03
CA ASP A 66 3.76 8.57 2.92
C ASP A 66 3.38 8.30 4.39
N PHE A 67 2.34 7.50 4.63
CA PHE A 67 1.95 7.05 5.96
C PHE A 67 2.89 5.97 6.52
N VAL A 68 3.27 5.00 5.69
CA VAL A 68 4.11 3.85 6.09
C VAL A 68 5.60 4.19 6.12
N GLU A 69 6.08 5.04 5.21
CA GLU A 69 7.48 5.43 5.10
C GLU A 69 8.12 5.90 6.43
N PRO A 70 7.49 6.78 7.25
CA PRO A 70 8.04 7.16 8.54
C PRO A 70 7.94 6.08 9.63
N LEU A 71 7.06 5.09 9.50
CA LEU A 71 6.90 4.00 10.47
C LEU A 71 8.03 2.97 10.36
N VAL A 72 8.54 2.78 9.14
CA VAL A 72 9.54 1.76 8.79
C VAL A 72 10.98 2.26 8.90
N GLN A 73 11.22 3.57 8.82
CA GLN A 73 12.57 4.16 8.95
C GLN A 73 13.11 4.21 10.40
N LYS A 74 12.74 3.27 11.26
CA LYS A 74 13.27 3.18 12.63
C LYS A 74 14.53 2.33 12.74
#